data_AF-A0A1G5XJ55-F1
#
_entry.id   AF-A0A1G5XJ55-F1
#
_cell.length_a   1.000
_cell.length_b   1.000
_cell.length_c   1.000
_cell.angle_alpha   90.00
_cell.angle_beta   90.00
_cell.angle_gamma   90.00
#
_symmetry.space_group_name_H-M   'P 1'
#
loop_
_entity.id
_entity.type
_entity.pdbx_description
1 polymer ?
#
loop_
_entity_poly.entity_id
_entity_poly.type
_entity_poly.pdbx_seq_one_letter_code
_entity_poly.pdbx_strand_id
1 'polypeptide(L)'
;MSEQKLEIFNVLNFLNSGYALEDILNEGNFGTFPSADDCISYLVENGYLTGEGGALTAEEISKKYTVADLKAMLKENGLKVSGKKQELVERIMSVLGQGDGDYELTDKAKEFLKENEWIDLYMFALVAFRFEDYEKYHASSDAGNVQTALNFCNEIISRSLMNNMFLVFIDALSAKAHVYAYDGDYESFLDYDLQRFILGLNPIVMDAQTYANYDIVNTANILNLKNVTEHFNFGNLKKRFDRIWAKSHITNITVPKKTCYKVLQKAMAGADIDELNFDLKEKYFNKKFGI
;
A
#
# COMPACT_ATOMS: atom_id res chain seq x y z
N MET A 1 -14.67 4.78 12.72
CA MET A 1 -14.74 3.39 13.22
C MET A 1 -14.08 2.42 12.24
N SER A 2 -14.47 2.43 10.97
CA SER A 2 -13.83 1.69 9.87
C SER A 2 -12.34 2.02 9.71
N GLU A 3 -11.97 3.29 9.54
CA GLU A 3 -10.55 3.68 9.37
C GLU A 3 -9.70 3.36 10.62
N GLN A 4 -10.27 3.48 11.81
CA GLN A 4 -9.60 3.11 13.05
C GLN A 4 -9.36 1.59 13.14
N LYS A 5 -10.28 0.78 12.62
CA LYS A 5 -10.12 -0.68 12.52
C LYS A 5 -8.97 -1.05 11.58
N LEU A 6 -8.81 -0.34 10.46
CA LEU A 6 -7.66 -0.50 9.57
C LEU A 6 -6.35 -0.17 10.30
N GLU A 7 -6.29 0.96 11.01
CA GLU A 7 -5.09 1.33 11.80
C GLU A 7 -4.75 0.30 12.87
N ILE A 8 -5.75 -0.17 13.64
CA ILE A 8 -5.58 -1.24 14.64
C ILE A 8 -5.04 -2.51 13.99
N PHE A 9 -5.64 -2.95 12.87
CA PHE A 9 -5.19 -4.14 12.15
C PHE A 9 -3.73 -4.00 11.72
N ASN A 10 -3.35 -2.85 11.15
CA ASN A 10 -1.99 -2.61 10.68
C ASN A 10 -0.97 -2.78 11.80
N VAL A 11 -1.18 -2.09 12.93
CA VAL A 11 -0.26 -2.15 14.08
C VAL A 11 -0.13 -3.58 14.60
N LEU A 12 -1.26 -4.26 14.81
CA LEU A 12 -1.26 -5.64 15.32
C LEU A 12 -0.61 -6.61 14.32
N ASN A 13 -0.81 -6.43 13.01
CA ASN A 13 -0.25 -7.29 11.97
C ASN A 13 1.27 -7.12 11.86
N PHE A 14 1.78 -5.88 11.98
CA PHE A 14 3.22 -5.62 12.03
C PHE A 14 3.87 -6.26 13.27
N LEU A 15 3.28 -6.08 14.46
CA LEU A 15 3.77 -6.74 15.68
C LEU A 15 3.75 -8.27 15.53
N ASN A 16 2.69 -8.82 14.94
CA ASN A 16 2.58 -10.26 14.69
C ASN A 16 3.65 -10.78 13.71
N SER A 17 4.14 -9.91 12.84
CA SER A 17 5.22 -10.18 11.88
C SER A 17 6.62 -10.00 12.47
N GLY A 18 6.72 -9.65 13.77
CA GLY A 18 7.98 -9.53 14.49
C GLY A 18 8.64 -8.15 14.40
N TYR A 19 7.93 -7.14 13.91
CA TYR A 19 8.42 -5.75 13.94
C TYR A 19 8.38 -5.21 15.36
N ALA A 20 9.37 -4.39 15.73
CA ALA A 20 9.35 -3.70 17.02
C ALA A 20 8.28 -2.61 17.00
N LEU A 21 7.65 -2.35 18.15
CA LEU A 21 6.63 -1.32 18.25
C LEU A 21 7.18 0.05 17.85
N GLU A 22 8.41 0.38 18.26
CA GLU A 22 9.08 1.65 17.92
C GLU A 22 9.20 1.89 16.42
N ASP A 23 9.48 0.85 15.63
CA ASP A 23 9.55 0.96 14.16
C ASP A 23 8.18 1.36 13.60
N ILE A 24 7.11 0.75 14.13
CA ILE A 24 5.73 1.03 13.71
C ILE A 24 5.32 2.46 14.09
N LEU A 25 5.72 2.94 15.27
CA LEU A 25 5.37 4.28 15.74
C LEU A 25 6.15 5.40 15.03
N ASN A 26 7.39 5.13 14.63
CA ASN A 26 8.24 6.10 13.93
C ASN A 26 7.86 6.26 12.46
N GLU A 27 7.40 5.19 11.81
CA GLU A 27 6.98 5.21 10.40
C GLU A 27 5.48 5.52 10.22
N GLY A 28 4.67 5.29 11.26
CA GLY A 28 3.22 5.37 11.21
C GLY A 28 2.66 6.79 11.24
N ASN A 29 1.78 7.11 10.28
CA ASN A 29 0.90 8.27 10.36
C ASN A 29 -0.47 7.80 10.88
N PHE A 30 -0.75 8.05 12.16
CA PHE A 30 -2.01 7.68 12.80
C PHE A 30 -3.07 8.74 12.51
N GLY A 31 -3.97 8.47 11.57
CA GLY A 31 -5.01 9.42 11.16
C GLY A 31 -6.19 9.45 12.13
N THR A 32 -6.51 8.32 12.77
CA THR A 32 -7.65 8.21 13.71
C THR A 32 -7.25 8.31 15.18
N PHE A 33 -5.97 8.14 15.50
CA PHE A 33 -5.43 8.40 16.84
C PHE A 33 -4.67 9.73 16.88
N PRO A 34 -4.82 10.54 17.95
CA PRO A 34 -4.07 11.80 18.06
C PRO A 34 -2.55 11.61 18.14
N SER A 35 -2.09 10.44 18.60
CA SER A 35 -0.68 10.06 18.67
C SER A 35 -0.49 8.54 18.65
N ALA A 36 0.76 8.12 18.44
CA ALA A 36 1.24 6.77 18.62
C ALA A 36 0.91 6.21 20.03
N ASP A 37 1.14 7.02 21.07
CA ASP A 37 0.88 6.66 22.47
C ASP A 37 -0.62 6.43 22.73
N ASP A 38 -1.49 7.23 22.09
CA ASP A 38 -2.94 7.03 22.17
C ASP A 38 -3.38 5.73 21.50
N CYS A 39 -2.75 5.35 20.39
CA CYS A 39 -3.00 4.06 19.74
C CYS A 39 -2.62 2.90 20.66
N ILE A 40 -1.43 2.94 21.28
CA ILE A 40 -0.98 1.90 22.20
C ILE A 40 -1.89 1.82 23.43
N SER A 41 -2.21 2.96 24.03
CA SER A 41 -3.11 3.05 25.17
C SER A 41 -4.46 2.41 24.83
N TYR A 42 -5.00 2.72 23.66
CA TYR A 42 -6.21 2.08 23.16
C TYR A 42 -6.05 0.56 23.02
N LEU A 43 -4.96 0.08 22.43
CA LEU A 43 -4.73 -1.36 22.24
C LEU A 43 -4.60 -2.11 23.58
N VAL A 44 -3.97 -1.51 24.59
CA VAL A 44 -3.87 -2.08 25.95
C VAL A 44 -5.22 -2.05 26.67
N GLU A 45 -5.90 -0.89 26.69
CA GLU A 45 -7.21 -0.73 27.35
C GLU A 45 -8.28 -1.66 26.75
N ASN A 46 -8.19 -1.92 25.45
CA ASN A 46 -9.07 -2.85 24.75
C ASN A 46 -8.55 -4.30 24.78
N GLY A 47 -7.45 -4.59 25.46
CA GLY A 47 -6.94 -5.94 25.67
C GLY A 47 -6.39 -6.63 24.42
N TYR A 48 -5.98 -5.87 23.41
CA TYR A 48 -5.25 -6.38 22.25
C TYR A 48 -3.76 -6.59 22.56
N LEU A 49 -3.19 -5.74 23.41
CA LEU A 49 -1.83 -5.88 23.91
C LEU A 49 -1.82 -6.17 25.41
N THR A 50 -0.89 -7.01 25.82
CA THR A 50 -0.50 -7.19 27.23
C THR A 50 0.97 -6.88 27.39
N GLY A 51 1.34 -6.44 28.57
CA GLY A 51 2.68 -5.98 28.88
C GLY A 51 2.61 -4.64 29.57
N GLU A 52 3.62 -4.36 30.38
CA GLU A 52 3.85 -3.01 30.85
C GLU A 52 4.73 -2.38 29.79
N GLY A 53 4.18 -1.42 29.02
CA GLY A 53 5.01 -0.40 28.40
C GLY A 53 5.68 0.36 29.51
N GLY A 54 6.74 -0.24 30.06
CA GLY A 54 7.42 0.28 31.22
C GLY A 54 8.21 1.47 30.76
N ALA A 55 7.62 2.66 30.83
CA ALA A 55 8.42 3.83 31.13
C ALA A 55 9.22 3.45 32.37
N LEU A 56 10.52 3.17 32.21
CA LEU A 56 11.40 2.80 33.31
C LEU A 56 11.17 3.81 34.42
N THR A 57 10.69 3.34 35.57
CA THR A 57 10.41 4.25 36.68
C THR A 57 11.71 4.92 37.11
N ALA A 58 11.62 6.12 37.68
CA ALA A 58 12.81 6.80 38.21
C ALA A 58 13.62 5.89 39.16
N GLU A 59 12.94 5.02 39.90
CA GLU A 59 13.55 4.06 40.82
C GLU A 59 14.27 2.92 40.10
N GLU A 60 13.74 2.40 39.00
CA GLU A 60 14.40 1.37 38.19
C GLU A 60 15.61 1.92 37.44
N ILE A 61 15.50 3.10 36.82
CA ILE A 61 16.64 3.78 36.19
C ILE A 61 17.73 4.06 37.22
N SER A 62 17.34 4.52 38.41
CA SER A 62 18.27 4.80 39.50
C SER A 62 18.95 3.53 40.02
N LYS A 63 18.30 2.36 39.98
CA LYS A 63 18.92 1.07 40.36
C LYS A 63 19.81 0.49 39.26
N LYS A 64 19.38 0.60 38.00
CA LYS A 64 20.03 -0.01 36.83
C LYS A 64 21.30 0.72 36.40
N TYR A 65 21.32 2.06 36.49
CA TYR A 65 22.40 2.89 35.95
C TYR A 65 23.17 3.66 37.02
N THR A 66 24.49 3.76 36.83
CA THR A 66 25.34 4.62 37.65
C THR A 66 25.26 6.08 37.18
N VAL A 67 25.76 7.01 38.00
CA VAL A 67 25.85 8.43 37.62
C VAL A 67 26.72 8.63 36.37
N ALA A 68 27.74 7.79 36.17
CA ALA A 68 28.59 7.86 34.98
C ALA A 68 27.80 7.45 33.73
N ASP A 69 27.05 6.35 33.79
CA ASP A 69 26.23 5.85 32.69
C ASP A 69 25.14 6.85 32.31
N LEU A 70 24.44 7.41 33.31
CA LEU A 70 23.42 8.44 33.11
C LEU A 70 23.98 9.68 32.40
N LYS A 71 25.18 10.13 32.76
CA LYS A 71 25.82 11.26 32.10
C LYS A 71 26.28 10.94 30.68
N ALA A 72 26.75 9.71 30.43
CA ALA A 72 27.13 9.28 29.09
C ALA A 72 25.90 9.27 28.17
N MET A 73 24.81 8.63 28.59
CA MET A 73 23.55 8.58 27.85
C MET A 73 22.96 9.99 27.61
N LEU A 74 22.96 10.86 28.62
CA LEU A 74 22.52 12.26 28.45
C LEU A 74 23.41 13.02 27.45
N LYS A 75 24.73 12.78 27.44
CA LYS A 75 25.66 13.42 26.52
C LYS A 75 25.44 12.98 25.07
N GLU A 76 25.22 11.68 24.86
CA GLU A 76 24.91 11.11 23.54
C GLU A 76 23.62 11.68 22.96
N ASN A 77 22.64 11.98 23.83
CA ASN A 77 21.37 12.60 23.46
C ASN A 77 21.41 14.15 23.47
N GLY A 78 22.60 14.77 23.58
CA GLY A 78 22.74 16.23 23.54
C GLY A 78 22.14 16.97 24.76
N LEU A 79 21.84 16.27 25.85
CA LEU A 79 21.22 16.80 27.04
C LEU A 79 22.24 17.22 28.11
N LYS A 80 21.80 18.11 29.01
CA LYS A 80 22.63 18.63 30.11
C LYS A 80 23.05 17.51 31.07
N VAL A 81 24.36 17.37 31.31
CA VAL A 81 24.95 16.30 32.16
C VAL A 81 25.25 16.72 33.61
N SER A 82 24.93 17.95 34.00
CA SER A 82 25.11 18.43 35.36
C SER A 82 23.87 18.15 36.22
N GLY A 83 24.07 17.85 37.50
CA GLY A 83 22.99 17.69 38.48
C GLY A 83 23.23 16.55 39.46
N LYS A 84 22.33 16.40 40.43
CA LYS A 84 22.26 15.22 41.31
C LYS A 84 21.70 14.01 40.56
N LYS A 85 21.93 12.79 41.07
CA LYS A 85 21.48 11.56 40.40
C LYS A 85 19.99 11.58 40.03
N GLN A 86 19.11 12.02 40.94
CA GLN A 86 17.67 12.15 40.67
C GLN A 86 17.37 13.10 39.51
N GLU A 87 18.02 14.26 39.44
CA GLU A 87 17.84 15.23 38.34
C GLU A 87 18.34 14.68 36.98
N LEU A 88 19.34 13.78 37.00
CA LEU A 88 19.81 13.09 35.79
C LEU A 88 18.82 11.98 35.39
N VAL A 89 18.25 11.27 36.37
CA VAL A 89 17.22 10.25 36.15
C VAL A 89 15.96 10.87 35.54
N GLU A 90 15.44 11.96 36.10
CA GLU A 90 14.28 12.67 35.54
C GLU A 90 14.52 13.14 34.10
N ARG A 91 15.75 13.58 33.80
CA ARG A 91 16.12 14.07 32.46
C ARG A 91 16.35 12.95 31.46
N ILE A 92 16.80 11.78 31.91
CA ILE A 92 16.94 10.63 31.02
C ILE A 92 15.60 9.90 30.84
N MET A 93 14.65 10.02 31.78
CA MET A 93 13.29 9.50 31.62
C MET A 93 12.57 10.10 30.42
N SER A 94 12.81 11.37 30.08
CA SER A 94 12.25 11.95 28.85
C SER A 94 12.87 11.39 27.56
N VAL A 95 13.91 10.56 27.67
CA VAL A 95 14.58 9.88 26.55
C VAL A 95 14.29 8.37 26.57
N LEU A 96 14.42 7.73 27.74
CA LEU A 96 14.22 6.30 27.95
C LEU A 96 12.75 5.92 28.19
N GLY A 97 11.87 6.88 28.47
CA GLY A 97 10.44 6.66 28.66
C GLY A 97 9.66 6.55 27.35
N GLN A 98 10.34 6.52 26.19
CA GLN A 98 9.72 6.49 24.86
C GLN A 98 9.91 5.19 24.08
N GLY A 99 10.52 4.15 24.64
CA GLY A 99 10.73 2.94 23.86
C GLY A 99 11.52 1.89 24.62
N ASP A 100 10.80 0.90 25.16
CA ASP A 100 11.19 -0.51 25.21
C ASP A 100 10.07 -1.34 25.88
N GLY A 101 8.81 -1.08 25.51
CA GLY A 101 7.69 -1.86 26.05
C GLY A 101 7.66 -3.23 25.39
N ASP A 102 7.94 -4.30 26.14
CA ASP A 102 7.67 -5.69 25.74
C ASP A 102 6.14 -5.89 25.67
N TYR A 103 5.53 -5.37 24.61
CA TYR A 103 4.14 -5.58 24.31
C TYR A 103 3.97 -6.90 23.54
N GLU A 104 3.16 -7.79 24.10
CA GLU A 104 2.80 -9.05 23.47
C GLU A 104 1.35 -9.01 22.98
N LEU A 105 1.11 -9.65 21.84
CA LEU A 105 -0.24 -9.86 21.31
C LEU A 105 -1.01 -10.85 22.17
N THR A 106 -2.18 -10.41 22.66
CA THR A 106 -3.11 -11.29 23.35
C THR A 106 -3.81 -12.26 22.40
N ASP A 107 -4.49 -13.25 22.95
CA ASP A 107 -5.36 -14.13 22.16
C ASP A 107 -6.48 -13.34 21.45
N LYS A 108 -6.99 -12.28 22.09
CA LYS A 108 -7.97 -11.37 21.47
C LYS A 108 -7.41 -10.68 20.23
N ALA A 109 -6.16 -10.22 20.27
CA ALA A 109 -5.53 -9.63 19.08
C ALA A 109 -5.32 -10.66 17.96
N LYS A 110 -4.90 -11.87 18.29
CA LYS A 110 -4.74 -12.95 17.31
C LYS A 110 -6.07 -13.36 16.68
N GLU A 111 -7.13 -13.42 17.47
CA GLU A 111 -8.50 -13.67 16.97
C GLU A 111 -8.96 -12.52 16.07
N PHE A 112 -8.77 -11.26 16.49
CA PHE A 112 -9.09 -10.10 15.67
C PHE A 112 -8.35 -10.11 14.32
N LEU A 113 -7.05 -10.41 14.31
CA LEU A 113 -6.28 -10.52 13.06
C LEU A 113 -6.84 -11.62 12.16
N LYS A 114 -7.18 -12.77 12.72
CA LYS A 114 -7.76 -13.90 11.98
C LYS A 114 -9.12 -13.55 11.37
N GLU A 115 -10.01 -12.93 12.14
CA GLU A 115 -11.35 -12.52 11.66
C GLU A 115 -11.28 -11.41 10.60
N ASN A 116 -10.18 -10.67 10.57
CA ASN A 116 -9.99 -9.51 9.70
C ASN A 116 -8.84 -9.69 8.69
N GLU A 117 -8.45 -10.92 8.38
CA GLU A 117 -7.38 -11.25 7.41
C GLU A 117 -7.64 -10.62 6.01
N TRP A 118 -8.90 -10.33 5.69
CA TRP A 118 -9.28 -9.63 4.46
C TRP A 118 -8.74 -8.20 4.38
N ILE A 119 -8.40 -7.57 5.51
CA ILE A 119 -7.78 -6.24 5.56
C ILE A 119 -6.37 -6.27 4.96
N ASP A 120 -5.61 -7.34 5.18
CA ASP A 120 -4.28 -7.51 4.58
C ASP A 120 -4.38 -7.53 3.03
N LEU A 121 -5.34 -8.28 2.49
CA LEU A 121 -5.64 -8.27 1.06
C LEU A 121 -6.05 -6.86 0.59
N TYR A 122 -6.91 -6.17 1.35
CA TYR A 122 -7.31 -4.80 1.02
C TYR A 122 -6.10 -3.87 0.91
N MET A 123 -5.19 -3.91 1.88
CA MET A 123 -3.98 -3.09 1.89
C MET A 123 -3.06 -3.44 0.72
N PHE A 124 -2.97 -4.72 0.37
CA PHE A 124 -2.13 -5.17 -0.73
C PHE A 124 -2.67 -4.76 -2.11
N ALA A 125 -3.98 -4.88 -2.34
CA ALA A 125 -4.56 -4.81 -3.68
C ALA A 125 -5.59 -3.71 -3.92
N LEU A 126 -6.26 -3.19 -2.87
CA LEU A 126 -7.49 -2.42 -3.00
C LEU A 126 -7.42 -1.00 -2.42
N VAL A 127 -6.24 -0.53 -1.99
CA VAL A 127 -6.04 0.81 -1.39
C VAL A 127 -6.42 1.98 -2.30
N ALA A 128 -6.56 1.76 -3.60
CA ALA A 128 -7.11 2.75 -4.53
C ALA A 128 -8.60 3.05 -4.27
N PHE A 129 -9.28 2.20 -3.49
CA PHE A 129 -10.69 2.34 -3.14
C PHE A 129 -10.86 2.60 -1.64
N ARG A 130 -11.95 3.27 -1.29
CA ARG A 130 -12.26 3.59 0.11
C ARG A 130 -12.43 2.30 0.92
N PHE A 131 -11.73 2.20 2.04
CA PHE A 131 -11.80 1.05 2.93
C PHE A 131 -13.24 0.70 3.33
N GLU A 132 -14.05 1.72 3.65
CA GLU A 132 -15.46 1.56 4.03
C GLU A 132 -16.32 0.89 2.96
N ASP A 133 -16.04 1.17 1.69
CA ASP A 133 -16.82 0.61 0.58
C ASP A 133 -16.51 -0.87 0.43
N TYR A 134 -15.23 -1.25 0.58
CA TYR A 134 -14.83 -2.65 0.56
C TYR A 134 -15.27 -3.42 1.82
N GLU A 135 -15.16 -2.82 3.01
CA GLU A 135 -15.63 -3.42 4.26
C GLU A 135 -17.12 -3.79 4.19
N LYS A 136 -17.96 -2.85 3.71
CA LYS A 136 -19.40 -3.11 3.50
C LYS A 136 -19.64 -4.20 2.48
N TYR A 137 -18.87 -4.21 1.39
CA TYR A 137 -18.98 -5.24 0.36
C TYR A 137 -18.63 -6.62 0.91
N HIS A 138 -17.51 -6.72 1.62
CA HIS A 138 -17.01 -7.94 2.24
C HIS A 138 -18.00 -8.50 3.26
N ALA A 139 -18.54 -7.65 4.14
CA ALA A 139 -19.54 -8.05 5.13
C ALA A 139 -20.85 -8.59 4.52
N SER A 140 -21.13 -8.31 3.23
CA SER A 140 -22.29 -8.82 2.52
C SER A 140 -22.00 -10.04 1.63
N SER A 141 -20.75 -10.49 1.57
CA SER A 141 -20.32 -11.58 0.69
C SER A 141 -20.20 -12.89 1.46
N ASP A 142 -20.76 -13.96 0.90
CA ASP A 142 -20.58 -15.32 1.42
C ASP A 142 -19.35 -16.03 0.81
N ALA A 143 -18.61 -15.33 -0.07
CA ALA A 143 -17.43 -15.87 -0.73
C ALA A 143 -16.14 -15.65 0.09
N GLY A 144 -15.12 -16.47 -0.14
CA GLY A 144 -13.79 -16.27 0.44
C GLY A 144 -13.16 -14.94 0.00
N ASN A 145 -12.18 -14.45 0.78
CA ASN A 145 -11.63 -13.08 0.64
C ASN A 145 -11.17 -12.73 -0.79
N VAL A 146 -10.43 -13.63 -1.44
CA VAL A 146 -9.95 -13.43 -2.82
C VAL A 146 -11.12 -13.28 -3.79
N GLN A 147 -12.10 -14.19 -3.75
CA GLN A 147 -13.25 -14.14 -4.66
C GLN A 147 -14.12 -12.91 -4.39
N THR A 148 -14.28 -12.52 -3.12
CA THR A 148 -14.97 -11.29 -2.72
C THR A 148 -14.29 -10.06 -3.30
N ALA A 149 -12.96 -9.95 -3.21
CA ALA A 149 -12.19 -8.86 -3.80
C ALA A 149 -12.26 -8.83 -5.34
N LEU A 150 -12.21 -9.99 -6.00
CA LEU A 150 -12.38 -10.10 -7.45
C LEU A 150 -13.78 -9.63 -7.89
N ASN A 151 -14.82 -10.00 -7.14
CA ASN A 151 -16.20 -9.57 -7.39
C ASN A 151 -16.36 -8.06 -7.21
N PHE A 152 -15.78 -7.51 -6.15
CA PHE A 152 -15.72 -6.06 -5.91
C PHE A 152 -15.09 -5.31 -7.09
N CYS A 153 -13.92 -5.76 -7.57
CA CYS A 153 -13.27 -5.17 -8.74
C CYS A 153 -14.13 -5.28 -10.01
N ASN A 154 -14.78 -6.42 -10.25
CA ASN A 154 -15.66 -6.62 -11.41
C ASN A 154 -16.86 -5.65 -11.41
N GLU A 155 -17.44 -5.40 -10.24
CA GLU A 155 -18.55 -4.46 -10.09
C GLU A 155 -18.10 -3.03 -10.38
N ILE A 156 -16.94 -2.62 -9.87
CA ILE A 156 -16.35 -1.31 -10.15
C ILE A 156 -16.00 -1.17 -11.63
N ILE A 157 -15.39 -2.18 -12.26
CA ILE A 157 -15.11 -2.20 -13.70
C ILE A 157 -16.41 -1.97 -14.49
N SER A 158 -17.47 -2.70 -14.15
CA SER A 158 -18.75 -2.60 -14.86
C SER A 158 -19.38 -1.21 -14.68
N ARG A 159 -19.41 -0.69 -13.45
CA ARG A 159 -19.97 0.63 -13.15
C ARG A 159 -19.17 1.77 -13.77
N SER A 160 -17.85 1.72 -13.69
CA SER A 160 -16.98 2.76 -14.24
C SER A 160 -17.09 2.85 -15.77
N LEU A 161 -17.24 1.71 -16.47
CA LEU A 161 -17.52 1.70 -17.91
C LEU A 161 -18.88 2.33 -18.25
N MET A 162 -19.94 1.98 -17.50
CA MET A 162 -21.28 2.56 -17.72
C MET A 162 -21.33 4.08 -17.48
N ASN A 163 -20.50 4.59 -16.56
CA ASN A 163 -20.48 6.01 -16.18
C ASN A 163 -19.32 6.80 -16.82
N ASN A 164 -18.59 6.21 -17.77
CA ASN A 164 -17.43 6.82 -18.44
C ASN A 164 -16.33 7.31 -17.49
N MET A 165 -16.06 6.58 -16.41
CA MET A 165 -15.05 6.91 -15.40
C MET A 165 -13.75 6.15 -15.65
N PHE A 166 -12.97 6.55 -16.67
CA PHE A 166 -11.80 5.77 -17.09
C PHE A 166 -10.74 5.56 -16.03
N LEU A 167 -10.42 6.57 -15.21
CA LEU A 167 -9.38 6.44 -14.18
C LEU A 167 -9.76 5.34 -13.17
N VAL A 168 -11.00 5.38 -12.66
CA VAL A 168 -11.55 4.34 -11.78
C VAL A 168 -11.55 2.96 -12.46
N PHE A 169 -11.84 2.91 -13.75
CA PHE A 169 -11.79 1.67 -14.53
C PHE A 169 -10.37 1.07 -14.60
N ILE A 170 -9.36 1.90 -14.90
CA ILE A 170 -7.96 1.46 -14.95
C ILE A 170 -7.45 1.06 -13.56
N ASP A 171 -7.81 1.81 -12.52
CA ASP A 171 -7.44 1.48 -11.14
C ASP A 171 -8.07 0.16 -10.70
N ALA A 172 -9.30 -0.13 -11.11
CA ALA A 172 -9.95 -1.41 -10.84
C ALA A 172 -9.32 -2.58 -11.58
N LEU A 173 -8.82 -2.38 -12.80
CA LEU A 173 -8.02 -3.40 -13.49
C LEU A 173 -6.69 -3.66 -12.78
N SER A 174 -6.02 -2.58 -12.33
CA SER A 174 -4.78 -2.67 -11.56
C SER A 174 -5.01 -3.43 -10.26
N ALA A 175 -6.01 -3.05 -9.49
CA ALA A 175 -6.40 -3.69 -8.24
C ALA A 175 -6.72 -5.17 -8.46
N LYS A 176 -7.51 -5.49 -9.49
CA LYS A 176 -7.84 -6.87 -9.85
C LYS A 176 -6.59 -7.69 -10.16
N ALA A 177 -5.62 -7.14 -10.88
CA ALA A 177 -4.34 -7.81 -11.11
C ALA A 177 -3.68 -8.15 -9.76
N HIS A 178 -3.58 -7.19 -8.83
CA HIS A 178 -2.94 -7.40 -7.53
C HIS A 178 -3.69 -8.41 -6.66
N VAL A 179 -5.03 -8.50 -6.74
CA VAL A 179 -5.79 -9.58 -6.08
C VAL A 179 -5.32 -10.96 -6.56
N TYR A 180 -5.05 -11.14 -7.86
CA TYR A 180 -4.49 -12.39 -8.36
C TYR A 180 -3.04 -12.63 -7.90
N ALA A 181 -2.21 -11.59 -7.82
CA ALA A 181 -0.87 -11.73 -7.28
C ALA A 181 -0.88 -12.13 -5.79
N TYR A 182 -1.83 -11.61 -5.00
CA TYR A 182 -2.04 -12.01 -3.61
C TYR A 182 -2.35 -13.51 -3.49
N ASP A 183 -3.13 -14.06 -4.42
CA ASP A 183 -3.46 -15.50 -4.51
C ASP A 183 -2.37 -16.34 -5.20
N GLY A 184 -1.24 -15.73 -5.60
CA GLY A 184 -0.14 -16.41 -6.31
C GLY A 184 -0.42 -16.71 -7.80
N ASP A 185 -1.55 -16.26 -8.35
CA ASP A 185 -1.88 -16.39 -9.78
C ASP A 185 -1.23 -15.28 -10.61
N TYR A 186 0.09 -15.39 -10.79
CA TYR A 186 0.86 -14.43 -11.59
C TYR A 186 0.53 -14.46 -13.10
N GLU A 187 -0.10 -15.53 -13.58
CA GLU A 187 -0.61 -15.66 -14.94
C GLU A 187 -1.77 -14.69 -15.19
N SER A 188 -2.75 -14.68 -14.29
CA SER A 188 -3.88 -13.73 -14.33
C SER A 188 -3.44 -12.31 -13.98
N PHE A 189 -2.53 -12.13 -13.02
CA PHE A 189 -1.90 -10.82 -12.75
C PHE A 189 -1.33 -10.22 -14.05
N LEU A 190 -0.48 -10.97 -14.75
CA LEU A 190 0.18 -10.49 -15.96
C LEU A 190 -0.83 -10.13 -17.06
N ASP A 191 -1.88 -10.93 -17.20
CA ASP A 191 -2.93 -10.68 -18.20
C ASP A 191 -3.68 -9.36 -17.92
N TYR A 192 -4.06 -9.09 -16.66
CA TYR A 192 -4.77 -7.86 -16.28
C TYR A 192 -3.85 -6.64 -16.23
N ASP A 193 -2.60 -6.78 -15.79
CA ASP A 193 -1.65 -5.68 -15.74
C ASP A 193 -1.16 -5.27 -17.15
N LEU A 194 -1.10 -6.23 -18.09
CA LEU A 194 -0.93 -5.93 -19.53
C LEU A 194 -2.17 -5.26 -20.11
N GLN A 195 -3.37 -5.67 -19.70
CA GLN A 195 -4.62 -5.05 -20.15
C GLN A 195 -4.68 -3.58 -19.71
N ARG A 196 -4.29 -3.30 -18.45
CA ARG A 196 -4.12 -1.95 -17.90
C ARG A 196 -3.17 -1.12 -18.77
N PHE A 197 -1.99 -1.64 -19.10
CA PHE A 197 -1.03 -0.96 -19.99
C PHE A 197 -1.63 -0.64 -21.37
N ILE A 198 -2.26 -1.63 -22.01
CA ILE A 198 -2.86 -1.51 -23.34
C ILE A 198 -3.96 -0.43 -23.37
N LEU A 199 -4.81 -0.44 -22.35
CA LEU A 199 -5.93 0.50 -22.22
C LEU A 199 -5.44 1.88 -21.79
N GLY A 200 -4.35 1.96 -21.02
CA GLY A 200 -3.60 3.19 -20.81
C GLY A 200 -3.33 3.88 -22.14
N LEU A 201 -2.71 3.20 -23.12
CA LEU A 201 -2.45 3.79 -24.45
C LEU A 201 -3.69 3.99 -25.34
N ASN A 202 -4.80 3.33 -25.03
CA ASN A 202 -6.04 3.40 -25.82
C ASN A 202 -7.27 3.49 -24.92
N PRO A 203 -7.49 4.62 -24.23
CA PRO A 203 -8.60 4.74 -23.32
C PRO A 203 -9.94 4.64 -24.04
N ILE A 204 -10.86 3.87 -23.48
CA ILE A 204 -12.14 3.54 -24.12
C ILE A 204 -13.27 4.50 -23.73
N VAL A 205 -13.15 5.22 -22.60
CA VAL A 205 -14.19 6.11 -22.07
C VAL A 205 -13.61 7.29 -21.26
N MET A 206 -12.99 8.29 -21.89
CA MET A 206 -12.36 9.41 -21.17
C MET A 206 -12.69 10.77 -21.81
N ASP A 207 -12.83 11.81 -21.00
CA ASP A 207 -13.02 13.20 -21.46
C ASP A 207 -11.69 13.88 -21.83
N ALA A 208 -11.76 14.96 -22.60
CA ALA A 208 -10.57 15.66 -23.11
C ALA A 208 -9.67 16.25 -22.01
N GLN A 209 -10.23 16.70 -20.88
CA GLN A 209 -9.46 17.30 -19.79
C GLN A 209 -8.67 16.24 -19.03
N THR A 210 -9.30 15.10 -18.74
CA THR A 210 -8.63 13.94 -18.15
C THR A 210 -7.54 13.43 -19.10
N TYR A 211 -7.84 13.32 -20.41
CA TYR A 211 -6.88 12.93 -21.44
C TYR A 211 -5.64 13.83 -21.48
N ALA A 212 -5.80 15.13 -21.25
CA ALA A 212 -4.71 16.09 -21.30
C ALA A 212 -3.71 15.93 -20.14
N ASN A 213 -4.11 15.34 -19.02
CA ASN A 213 -3.34 15.38 -17.78
C ASN A 213 -3.01 14.00 -17.21
N TYR A 214 -3.53 12.91 -17.78
CA TYR A 214 -3.22 11.58 -17.28
C TYR A 214 -1.88 11.05 -17.82
N ASP A 215 -1.25 10.20 -17.02
CA ASP A 215 -0.03 9.49 -17.40
C ASP A 215 -0.35 8.29 -18.30
N ILE A 216 0.03 8.38 -19.57
CA ILE A 216 -0.27 7.39 -20.62
C ILE A 216 0.36 6.03 -20.31
N VAL A 217 1.61 6.06 -19.88
CA VAL A 217 2.38 4.93 -19.37
C VAL A 217 2.63 5.19 -17.89
N ASN A 218 2.21 4.25 -17.06
CA ASN A 218 2.36 4.35 -15.60
C ASN A 218 3.59 3.58 -15.13
N THR A 219 4.45 4.24 -14.37
CA THR A 219 5.73 3.68 -13.89
C THR A 219 5.53 2.42 -13.04
N ALA A 220 4.57 2.40 -12.11
CA ALA A 220 4.31 1.24 -11.26
C ALA A 220 3.87 0.02 -12.09
N ASN A 221 3.01 0.21 -13.09
CA ASN A 221 2.61 -0.85 -14.01
C ASN A 221 3.78 -1.41 -14.82
N ILE A 222 4.72 -0.57 -15.29
CA ILE A 222 5.93 -1.07 -15.96
C ILE A 222 6.83 -1.86 -15.01
N LEU A 223 7.02 -1.38 -13.79
CA LEU A 223 7.82 -2.06 -12.77
C LEU A 223 7.22 -3.43 -12.42
N ASN A 224 5.91 -3.49 -12.23
CA ASN A 224 5.14 -4.69 -11.99
C ASN A 224 5.31 -5.73 -13.10
N LEU A 225 5.09 -5.33 -14.36
CA LEU A 225 5.29 -6.18 -15.53
C LEU A 225 6.73 -6.70 -15.62
N LYS A 226 7.72 -5.83 -15.37
CA LYS A 226 9.14 -6.19 -15.39
C LYS A 226 9.45 -7.22 -14.31
N ASN A 227 9.11 -6.94 -13.05
CA ASN A 227 9.34 -7.82 -11.92
C ASN A 227 8.78 -9.21 -12.19
N VAL A 228 7.52 -9.30 -12.63
CA VAL A 228 6.87 -10.58 -12.87
C VAL A 228 7.50 -11.32 -14.06
N THR A 229 7.79 -10.64 -15.18
CA THR A 229 8.40 -11.28 -16.35
C THR A 229 9.87 -11.68 -16.18
N GLU A 230 10.60 -11.06 -15.24
CA GLU A 230 11.98 -11.44 -14.90
C GLU A 230 12.05 -12.64 -13.95
N HIS A 231 11.07 -12.79 -13.05
CA HIS A 231 11.06 -13.85 -12.04
C HIS A 231 10.33 -15.13 -12.48
N PHE A 232 9.50 -15.06 -13.52
CA PHE A 232 8.68 -16.18 -13.97
C PHE A 232 8.69 -16.32 -15.50
N ASN A 233 8.61 -17.57 -15.97
CA ASN A 233 8.58 -17.86 -17.40
C ASN A 233 7.15 -17.99 -17.94
N PHE A 234 6.60 -16.88 -18.45
CA PHE A 234 5.25 -16.82 -19.04
C PHE A 234 5.21 -17.08 -20.55
N GLY A 235 6.31 -17.57 -21.12
CA GLY A 235 6.47 -17.77 -22.56
C GLY A 235 6.60 -16.46 -23.33
N ASN A 236 6.04 -16.44 -24.55
CA ASN A 236 6.25 -15.33 -25.47
C ASN A 236 5.36 -14.12 -25.15
N LEU A 237 5.96 -13.06 -24.59
CA LEU A 237 5.26 -11.81 -24.22
C LEU A 237 4.51 -11.17 -25.39
N LYS A 238 5.03 -11.24 -26.62
CA LYS A 238 4.32 -10.69 -27.80
C LYS A 238 3.02 -11.43 -28.08
N LYS A 239 3.04 -12.77 -28.03
CA LYS A 239 1.83 -13.58 -28.22
C LYS A 239 0.80 -13.28 -27.13
N ARG A 240 1.23 -13.14 -25.88
CA ARG A 240 0.36 -12.74 -24.77
C ARG A 240 -0.23 -11.35 -24.98
N PHE A 241 0.59 -10.36 -25.29
CA PHE A 241 0.15 -9.01 -25.64
C PHE A 241 -0.91 -9.00 -26.75
N ASP A 242 -0.71 -9.81 -27.81
CA ASP A 242 -1.67 -9.90 -28.91
C ASP A 242 -3.03 -10.46 -28.48
N ARG A 243 -3.03 -11.46 -27.59
CA ARG A 243 -4.23 -12.04 -26.99
C ARG A 243 -4.96 -11.02 -26.13
N ILE A 244 -4.24 -10.31 -25.26
CA ILE A 244 -4.83 -9.33 -24.34
C ILE A 244 -5.36 -8.11 -25.09
N TRP A 245 -4.66 -7.65 -26.13
CA TRP A 245 -5.18 -6.62 -27.02
C TRP A 245 -6.57 -6.97 -27.57
N ALA A 246 -6.76 -8.22 -28.03
CA ALA A 246 -8.04 -8.68 -28.56
C ALA A 246 -9.16 -8.70 -27.49
N LYS A 247 -8.82 -9.03 -26.25
CA LYS A 247 -9.73 -9.01 -25.10
C LYS A 247 -10.00 -7.62 -24.53
N SER A 248 -9.23 -6.61 -24.94
CA SER A 248 -9.34 -5.25 -24.38
C SER A 248 -10.48 -4.44 -24.99
N HIS A 249 -11.22 -4.98 -25.97
CA HIS A 249 -12.40 -4.35 -26.58
C HIS A 249 -12.19 -2.88 -27.02
N ILE A 250 -10.98 -2.56 -27.51
CA ILE A 250 -10.64 -1.21 -27.98
C ILE A 250 -11.47 -0.89 -29.22
N THR A 251 -12.39 0.07 -29.09
CA THR A 251 -13.24 0.54 -30.19
C THR A 251 -12.58 1.66 -30.98
N ASN A 252 -11.86 2.56 -30.30
CA ASN A 252 -11.20 3.72 -30.90
C ASN A 252 -9.70 3.70 -30.63
N ILE A 253 -8.91 3.37 -31.66
CA ILE A 253 -7.46 3.30 -31.54
C ILE A 253 -6.87 4.72 -31.45
N THR A 254 -6.19 5.03 -30.35
CA THR A 254 -5.38 6.26 -30.18
C THR A 254 -3.94 5.98 -30.59
N VAL A 255 -3.35 4.95 -30.01
CA VAL A 255 -1.99 4.51 -30.32
C VAL A 255 -2.04 3.16 -31.04
N PRO A 256 -1.49 3.03 -32.26
CA PRO A 256 -1.55 1.78 -33.02
C PRO A 256 -0.96 0.60 -32.24
N LYS A 257 -1.56 -0.59 -32.37
CA LYS A 257 -1.12 -1.83 -31.69
C LYS A 257 0.38 -2.10 -31.76
N LYS A 258 0.97 -1.95 -32.96
CA LYS A 258 2.42 -2.15 -33.17
C LYS A 258 3.25 -1.12 -32.38
N THR A 259 2.77 0.11 -32.28
CA THR A 259 3.40 1.16 -31.49
C THR A 259 3.28 0.86 -30.00
N CYS A 260 2.09 0.47 -29.52
CA CYS A 260 1.88 0.09 -28.11
C CYS A 260 2.88 -0.99 -27.66
N TYR A 261 3.07 -2.04 -28.47
CA TYR A 261 4.06 -3.06 -28.12
C TYR A 261 5.50 -2.54 -28.12
N LYS A 262 5.86 -1.65 -29.06
CA LYS A 262 7.20 -1.01 -29.05
C LYS A 262 7.41 -0.15 -27.81
N VAL A 263 6.38 0.57 -27.37
CA VAL A 263 6.43 1.37 -26.14
C VAL A 263 6.64 0.45 -24.94
N LEU A 264 5.90 -0.66 -24.85
CA LEU A 264 6.09 -1.66 -23.79
C LEU A 264 7.54 -2.15 -23.75
N GLN A 265 8.09 -2.54 -24.90
CA GLN A 265 9.47 -3.02 -24.99
C GLN A 265 10.49 -1.96 -24.53
N LYS A 266 10.31 -0.70 -24.94
CA LYS A 266 11.19 0.40 -24.52
C LYS A 266 11.09 0.65 -23.02
N ALA A 267 9.88 0.74 -22.49
CA ALA A 267 9.64 0.98 -21.07
C ALA A 267 10.24 -0.14 -20.21
N MET A 268 10.02 -1.42 -20.57
CA MET A 268 10.61 -2.55 -19.87
C MET A 268 12.16 -2.60 -19.99
N ALA A 269 12.73 -2.05 -21.06
CA ALA A 269 14.17 -1.90 -21.23
C ALA A 269 14.78 -0.72 -20.43
N GLY A 270 13.98 0.00 -19.65
CA GLY A 270 14.44 1.10 -18.79
C GLY A 270 14.48 2.46 -19.49
N ALA A 271 13.71 2.67 -20.55
CA ALA A 271 13.51 4.01 -21.09
C ALA A 271 12.83 4.94 -20.06
N ASP A 272 13.14 6.23 -20.14
CA ASP A 272 12.52 7.27 -19.32
C ASP A 272 11.00 7.33 -19.59
N ILE A 273 10.20 7.11 -18.56
CA ILE A 273 8.73 7.06 -18.67
C ILE A 273 8.15 8.45 -18.93
N ASP A 274 8.75 9.50 -18.38
CA ASP A 274 8.28 10.88 -18.57
C ASP A 274 8.54 11.33 -20.01
N GLU A 275 9.72 10.99 -20.56
CA GLU A 275 10.04 11.22 -21.97
C GLU A 275 9.09 10.43 -22.90
N LEU A 276 8.82 9.15 -22.59
CA LEU A 276 7.85 8.35 -23.35
C LEU A 276 6.44 8.95 -23.31
N ASN A 277 5.99 9.42 -22.14
CA ASN A 277 4.69 10.06 -21.97
C ASN A 277 4.61 11.36 -22.76
N PHE A 278 5.65 12.20 -22.72
CA PHE A 278 5.74 13.42 -23.52
C PHE A 278 5.63 13.12 -25.02
N ASP A 279 6.43 12.18 -25.54
CA ASP A 279 6.41 11.77 -26.95
C ASP A 279 5.05 11.24 -27.39
N LEU A 280 4.42 10.40 -26.55
CA LEU A 280 3.11 9.84 -26.84
C LEU A 280 2.04 10.92 -26.88
N LYS A 281 2.11 11.87 -25.94
CA LYS A 281 1.16 12.97 -25.84
C LYS A 281 1.22 13.88 -27.07
N GLU A 282 2.41 14.35 -27.44
CA GLU A 282 2.64 15.18 -28.62
C GLU A 282 2.15 14.49 -29.90
N LYS A 283 2.47 13.21 -30.05
CA LYS A 283 2.23 12.50 -31.30
C LYS A 283 0.79 12.03 -31.49
N TYR A 284 0.14 11.58 -30.42
CA TYR A 284 -1.14 10.86 -30.51
C TYR A 284 -2.29 11.56 -29.80
N PHE A 285 -2.04 12.25 -28.69
CA PHE A 285 -3.11 12.79 -27.86
C PHE A 285 -3.42 14.25 -28.24
N ASN A 286 -2.43 15.15 -28.31
CA ASN A 286 -2.67 16.55 -28.68
C ASN A 286 -3.34 16.66 -30.05
N LYS A 287 -2.85 15.90 -31.04
CA LYS A 287 -3.42 15.84 -32.39
C LYS A 287 -4.88 15.33 -32.41
N LYS A 288 -5.23 14.40 -31.53
CA LYS A 288 -6.57 13.79 -31.49
C LYS A 288 -7.59 14.67 -30.79
N PHE A 289 -7.15 15.48 -29.82
CA PHE A 289 -8.04 16.24 -28.94
C PHE A 289 -7.94 17.77 -29.11
N GLY A 290 -7.07 18.27 -29.99
CA GLY A 290 -7.05 19.68 -30.38
C GLY A 290 -6.52 20.62 -29.30
N ILE A 291 -5.56 20.15 -28.50
CA ILE A 291 -4.78 20.96 -27.56
C ILE A 291 -3.57 21.53 -28.28
#